data_AF-H8ITB5-F1
#
_entry.id   AF-H8ITB5-F1
#
_cell.length_a   1.000
_cell.length_b   1.000
_cell.length_c   1.000
_cell.angle_alpha   90.00
_cell.angle_beta   90.00
_cell.angle_gamma   90.00
#
_symmetry.space_group_name_H-M   'P 1'
#
loop_
_entity.id
_entity.type
_entity.pdbx_description
1 polymer ?
#
loop_
_entity_poly.entity_id
_entity_poly.type
_entity_poly.pdbx_seq_one_letter_code
_entity_poly.pdbx_strand_id
1 'polypeptide(L)'
;MLRGLVYAAAMVVVRLFQGALINAWQTQAGLFSVVLLLLFVIGVAVWGVLDGRADAIANPDPDRRGDLAMTWLLAGLVAGLLSGAVSWLIALVYTGLYTGGLINEVTTFAAFTALCVFLPGIIGVTIGRWRVDRNPPPRRPGTDEERADTDVFSAVRADDAPTGEIPAAGAQTEERTSAVATAEREGPTETMPTEESPTETIAKTEDDPKTEVIPSAREEPKKD
;
A
#
# COMPACT_ATOMS: atom_id res chain seq x y z
N MET A 1 10.90 1.94 10.30
CA MET A 1 11.22 3.11 11.18
C MET A 1 12.39 3.93 10.68
N LEU A 2 13.57 3.36 10.39
CA LEU A 2 14.73 4.13 9.88
C LEU A 2 14.41 5.01 8.65
N ARG A 3 13.68 4.48 7.66
CA ARG A 3 13.24 5.22 6.47
C ARG A 3 12.49 6.51 6.82
N GLY A 4 11.52 6.42 7.74
CA GLY A 4 10.74 7.56 8.19
C GLY A 4 11.59 8.61 8.90
N LEU A 5 12.59 8.19 9.70
CA LEU A 5 13.55 9.10 10.33
C LEU A 5 14.42 9.82 9.29
N VAL A 6 14.94 9.09 8.30
CA VAL A 6 15.77 9.67 7.24
C VAL A 6 14.96 10.68 6.42
N TYR A 7 13.73 10.35 6.05
CA TYR A 7 12.87 11.30 5.33
C TYR A 7 12.38 12.45 6.21
N ALA A 8 12.20 12.25 7.53
CA ALA A 8 11.94 13.35 8.46
C ALA A 8 13.09 14.38 8.43
N ALA A 9 14.33 13.90 8.61
CA ALA A 9 15.52 14.74 8.60
C ALA A 9 15.73 15.41 7.23
N ALA A 10 15.58 14.65 6.14
CA ALA A 10 15.68 15.18 4.79
C ALA A 10 14.63 16.25 4.52
N MET A 11 13.39 16.07 4.98
CA MET A 11 12.33 17.07 4.80
C MET A 11 12.63 18.36 5.56
N VAL A 12 13.16 18.27 6.78
CA VAL A 12 13.61 19.46 7.54
C VAL A 12 14.68 20.22 6.76
N VAL A 13 15.68 19.50 6.23
CA VAL A 13 16.75 20.10 5.41
C VAL A 13 16.20 20.75 4.15
N VAL A 14 15.30 20.07 3.43
CA VAL A 14 14.62 20.63 2.25
C VAL A 14 13.91 21.93 2.60
N ARG A 15 13.18 21.97 3.71
CA ARG A 15 12.45 23.18 4.14
C ARG A 15 13.38 24.32 4.54
N LEU A 16 14.52 24.02 5.16
CA LEU A 16 15.55 25.02 5.45
C LEU A 16 16.11 25.63 4.16
N PHE A 17 16.39 24.80 3.16
CA PHE A 17 16.81 25.29 1.84
C PHE A 17 15.71 26.09 1.16
N GLN A 18 14.46 25.63 1.18
CA GLN A 18 13.34 26.40 0.64
C GLN A 18 13.27 27.78 1.29
N GLY A 19 13.30 27.87 2.63
CA GLY A 19 13.27 29.16 3.34
C GLY A 19 14.43 30.09 2.93
N ALA A 20 15.65 29.56 2.88
CA ALA A 20 16.83 30.32 2.50
C ALA A 20 16.80 30.81 1.03
N LEU A 21 16.50 29.91 0.08
CA LEU A 21 16.49 30.23 -1.35
C LEU A 21 15.33 31.16 -1.72
N ILE A 22 14.14 30.95 -1.16
CA ILE A 22 12.98 31.81 -1.40
C ILE A 22 13.24 33.21 -0.86
N ASN A 23 13.88 33.33 0.31
CA ASN A 23 14.24 34.62 0.87
C ASN A 23 15.27 35.37 0.01
N ALA A 24 16.25 34.66 -0.56
CA ALA A 24 17.28 35.26 -1.43
C ALA A 24 16.75 35.61 -2.84
N TRP A 25 15.86 34.78 -3.41
CA TRP A 25 15.37 34.90 -4.79
C TRP A 25 13.85 34.74 -4.88
N GLN A 26 13.14 35.75 -4.38
CA GLN A 26 11.68 35.73 -4.28
C GLN A 26 10.96 35.56 -5.63
N THR A 27 11.50 36.10 -6.73
CA THR A 27 10.90 35.99 -8.07
C THR A 27 10.87 34.56 -8.63
N GLN A 28 11.73 33.67 -8.12
CA GLN A 28 11.84 32.27 -8.52
C GLN A 28 11.36 31.30 -7.43
N ALA A 29 10.70 31.81 -6.38
CA ALA A 29 10.29 31.03 -5.21
C ALA A 29 9.48 29.77 -5.56
N GLY A 30 8.57 29.88 -6.53
CA GLY A 30 7.77 28.76 -7.02
C GLY A 30 8.63 27.68 -7.68
N LEU A 31 9.61 28.07 -8.49
CA LEU A 31 10.50 27.14 -9.19
C LEU A 31 11.37 26.37 -8.21
N PHE A 32 12.00 27.04 -7.24
CA PHE A 32 12.80 26.37 -6.21
C PHE A 32 11.97 25.37 -5.39
N SER A 33 10.74 25.74 -5.03
CA SER A 33 9.84 24.88 -4.28
C SER A 33 9.50 23.60 -5.04
N VAL A 34 9.12 23.72 -6.32
CA VAL A 34 8.78 22.58 -7.16
C VAL A 34 9.99 21.67 -7.39
N VAL A 35 11.16 22.25 -7.68
CA VAL A 35 12.38 21.46 -7.94
C VAL A 35 12.83 20.70 -6.69
N LEU A 36 12.88 21.36 -5.53
CA LEU A 36 13.26 20.70 -4.27
C LEU A 36 12.28 19.59 -3.87
N LEU A 37 10.97 19.84 -4.04
CA LEU A 37 9.95 18.83 -3.81
C LEU A 37 10.09 17.63 -4.76
N LEU A 38 10.33 17.88 -6.05
CA LEU A 38 10.56 16.81 -7.03
C LEU A 38 11.79 15.99 -6.69
N LEU A 39 12.91 16.62 -6.32
CA LEU A 39 14.11 15.90 -5.90
C LEU A 39 13.86 15.01 -4.67
N PHE A 40 13.11 15.54 -3.69
CA PHE A 40 12.69 14.76 -2.53
C PHE A 40 11.84 13.55 -2.93
N VAL A 41 10.80 13.76 -3.76
CA VAL A 41 9.91 12.72 -4.27
C VAL A 41 10.66 11.67 -5.09
N ILE A 42 11.64 12.07 -5.90
CA ILE A 42 12.50 11.14 -6.65
C ILE A 42 13.32 10.28 -5.69
N GLY A 43 13.92 10.89 -4.66
CA GLY A 43 14.65 10.15 -3.62
C GLY A 43 13.78 9.09 -2.94
N VAL A 44 12.56 9.47 -2.57
CA VAL A 44 11.51 8.59 -2.04
C VAL A 44 11.24 7.42 -2.99
N ALA A 45 10.93 7.72 -4.26
CA ALA A 45 10.61 6.71 -5.26
C ALA A 45 11.76 5.75 -5.53
N VAL A 46 13.00 6.25 -5.62
CA VAL A 46 14.20 5.42 -5.83
C VAL A 46 14.40 4.44 -4.69
N TRP A 47 14.29 4.88 -3.43
CA TRP A 47 14.37 3.96 -2.31
C TRP A 47 13.19 2.98 -2.32
N GLY A 48 11.97 3.44 -2.64
CA GLY A 48 10.82 2.56 -2.86
C GLY A 48 11.12 1.42 -3.85
N VAL A 49 11.73 1.75 -5.00
CA VAL A 49 12.16 0.74 -6.00
C VAL A 49 13.18 -0.22 -5.41
N LEU A 50 14.18 0.27 -4.69
CA LEU A 50 15.19 -0.58 -4.05
C LEU A 50 14.58 -1.53 -3.04
N ASP A 51 13.64 -1.05 -2.22
CA ASP A 51 12.93 -1.87 -1.23
C ASP A 51 12.04 -2.92 -1.89
N GLY A 52 11.25 -2.55 -2.89
CA GLY A 52 10.40 -3.50 -3.61
C GLY A 52 11.21 -4.58 -4.33
N ARG A 53 12.38 -4.20 -4.87
CA ARG A 53 13.31 -5.12 -5.50
C ARG A 53 13.95 -6.06 -4.48
N ALA A 54 14.39 -5.54 -3.34
CA ALA A 54 14.97 -6.35 -2.26
C ALA A 54 13.96 -7.35 -1.68
N ASP A 55 12.71 -6.92 -1.49
CA ASP A 55 11.64 -7.78 -0.99
C ASP A 55 11.27 -8.89 -1.99
N ALA A 56 11.16 -8.58 -3.29
CA ALA A 56 10.89 -9.59 -4.31
C ALA A 56 12.03 -10.61 -4.49
N ILE A 57 13.29 -10.19 -4.26
CA ILE A 57 14.44 -11.11 -4.27
C ILE A 57 14.45 -12.01 -3.03
N ALA A 58 14.11 -11.47 -1.86
CA ALA A 58 14.11 -12.22 -0.60
C ALA A 58 12.92 -13.19 -0.49
N ASN A 59 11.77 -12.83 -1.07
CA ASN A 59 10.54 -13.62 -1.05
C ASN A 59 10.07 -13.90 -2.49
N PRO A 60 10.55 -14.99 -3.12
CA PRO A 60 10.17 -15.37 -4.48
C PRO A 60 8.68 -15.69 -4.61
N ASP A 61 8.08 -16.21 -3.54
CA ASP A 61 6.64 -16.47 -3.46
C ASP A 61 5.87 -15.17 -3.19
N PRO A 62 4.97 -14.73 -4.11
CA PRO A 62 4.22 -13.49 -3.96
C PRO A 62 3.36 -13.44 -2.70
N ASP A 63 2.84 -14.58 -2.24
CA ASP A 63 1.93 -14.64 -1.09
C ASP A 63 2.66 -14.48 0.26
N ARG A 64 3.99 -14.63 0.25
CA ARG A 64 4.85 -14.47 1.45
C ARG A 64 5.52 -13.09 1.54
N ARG A 65 5.22 -12.18 0.62
CA ARG A 65 5.85 -10.84 0.59
C ARG A 65 5.40 -10.00 1.78
N GLY A 66 6.32 -9.17 2.29
CA GLY A 66 6.01 -8.28 3.40
C GLY A 66 4.99 -7.20 3.00
N ASP A 67 4.18 -6.76 3.97
CA ASP A 67 3.31 -5.59 3.80
C ASP A 67 4.14 -4.30 3.80
N LEU A 68 4.70 -3.99 2.64
CA LEU A 68 5.46 -2.76 2.44
C LEU A 68 4.53 -1.52 2.44
N ALA A 69 3.23 -1.67 2.18
CA ALA A 69 2.27 -0.57 2.22
C ALA A 69 2.17 0.00 3.63
N MET A 70 1.96 -0.85 4.63
CA MET A 70 1.96 -0.43 6.03
C MET A 70 3.28 0.22 6.43
N THR A 71 4.42 -0.35 6.01
CA THR A 71 5.74 0.21 6.38
C THR A 71 5.99 1.60 5.80
N TRP A 72 5.57 1.84 4.56
CA TRP A 72 5.72 3.15 3.89
C TRP A 72 4.69 4.16 4.40
N LEU A 73 3.50 3.72 4.78
CA LEU A 73 2.50 4.57 5.42
C LEU A 73 3.01 5.08 6.77
N LEU A 74 3.50 4.17 7.63
CA LEU A 74 4.11 4.54 8.91
C LEU A 74 5.35 5.41 8.73
N ALA A 75 6.19 5.12 7.72
CA ALA A 75 7.35 5.94 7.42
C ALA A 75 6.95 7.37 7.02
N GLY A 76 5.92 7.53 6.18
CA GLY A 76 5.39 8.84 5.79
C GLY A 76 4.78 9.59 6.97
N LEU A 77 4.01 8.91 7.81
CA LEU A 77 3.40 9.52 9.01
C LEU A 77 4.48 10.01 9.99
N VAL A 78 5.47 9.17 10.28
CA VAL A 78 6.61 9.54 11.13
C VAL A 78 7.40 10.70 10.51
N ALA A 79 7.67 10.65 9.20
CA ALA A 79 8.35 11.72 8.49
C ALA A 79 7.58 13.04 8.59
N GLY A 80 6.26 13.03 8.38
CA GLY A 80 5.42 14.21 8.45
C GLY A 80 5.35 14.82 9.84
N LEU A 81 5.00 14.02 10.86
CA LEU A 81 4.87 14.53 12.23
C LEU A 81 6.20 15.03 12.78
N LEU A 82 7.27 14.24 12.64
CA LEU A 82 8.58 14.62 13.18
C LEU A 82 9.15 15.83 12.45
N SER A 83 9.07 15.88 11.11
CA SER A 83 9.59 17.03 10.36
C SER A 83 8.78 18.30 10.64
N GLY A 84 7.46 18.21 10.77
CA GLY A 84 6.59 19.34 11.13
C GLY A 84 6.93 19.87 12.54
N ALA A 85 7.01 19.00 13.54
CA ALA A 85 7.34 19.37 14.90
C ALA A 85 8.76 19.99 15.01
N VAL A 86 9.74 19.39 14.34
CA VAL A 86 11.12 19.91 14.34
C VAL A 86 11.22 21.24 13.59
N SER A 87 10.56 21.38 12.44
CA SER A 87 10.55 22.65 11.69
C SER A 87 9.90 23.77 12.51
N TRP A 88 8.78 23.48 13.18
CA TRP A 88 8.16 24.44 14.10
C TRP A 88 9.10 24.85 15.23
N LEU A 89 9.82 23.89 15.85
CA LEU A 89 10.79 24.18 16.90
C LEU A 89 11.93 25.08 16.40
N ILE A 90 12.43 24.84 15.20
CA ILE A 90 13.47 25.67 14.57
C ILE A 90 12.93 27.09 14.30
N ALA A 91 11.68 27.23 13.87
CA ALA A 91 11.08 28.53 13.58
C ALA A 91 10.96 29.44 14.82
N LEU A 92 10.97 28.89 16.04
CA LEU A 92 11.00 29.69 17.27
C LEU A 92 12.28 30.53 17.41
N VAL A 93 13.39 30.08 16.82
CA VAL A 93 14.70 30.75 16.88
C VAL A 93 15.16 31.29 15.53
N TYR A 94 14.59 30.80 14.42
CA TYR A 94 14.97 31.19 13.06
C TYR A 94 13.74 31.59 12.24
N THR A 95 13.53 32.91 12.12
CA THR A 95 12.39 33.51 11.40
C THR A 95 12.45 33.36 9.89
N GLY A 96 13.61 32.94 9.34
CA GLY A 96 13.75 32.62 7.92
C GLY A 96 13.02 31.34 7.49
N LEU A 97 12.51 30.55 8.44
CA LEU A 97 11.65 29.40 8.15
C LEU A 97 10.20 29.85 8.11
N TYR A 98 9.58 29.75 6.93
CA TYR A 98 8.16 30.06 6.76
C TYR A 98 7.32 28.88 7.26
N THR A 99 6.95 28.89 8.54
CA THR A 99 6.09 27.87 9.17
C THR A 99 4.80 28.48 9.66
N GLY A 100 3.71 27.71 9.64
CA GLY A 100 2.46 28.09 10.28
C GLY A 100 2.50 27.91 11.80
N GLY A 101 1.33 27.99 12.44
CA GLY A 101 1.19 27.54 13.84
C GLY A 101 1.43 26.04 13.99
N LEU A 102 1.80 25.59 15.21
CA LEU A 102 2.13 24.19 15.52
C LEU A 102 1.09 23.19 15.01
N ILE A 103 -0.20 23.51 15.22
CA ILE A 103 -1.30 22.64 14.79
C ILE A 103 -1.26 22.43 13.27
N ASN A 104 -1.01 23.48 12.49
CA ASN A 104 -0.95 23.39 11.03
C ASN A 104 0.25 22.56 10.55
N GLU A 105 1.40 22.67 11.23
CA GLU A 105 2.60 21.89 10.89
C GLU A 105 2.40 20.40 11.17
N VAL A 106 1.79 20.04 12.30
CA VAL A 106 1.59 18.64 12.74
C VAL A 106 0.38 17.99 12.06
N THR A 107 -0.47 18.75 11.37
CA THR A 107 -1.65 18.22 10.66
C THR A 107 -1.51 18.35 9.14
N THR A 108 -1.69 19.55 8.58
CA THR A 108 -1.69 19.79 7.13
C THR A 108 -0.34 19.46 6.50
N PHE A 109 0.73 20.07 7.01
CA PHE A 109 2.06 19.82 6.46
C PHE A 109 2.56 18.41 6.75
N ALA A 110 2.22 17.85 7.91
CA ALA A 110 2.51 16.46 8.21
C ALA A 110 1.78 15.51 7.26
N ALA A 111 0.49 15.73 6.98
CA ALA A 111 -0.28 14.93 6.03
C ALA A 111 0.24 15.08 4.60
N PHE A 112 0.57 16.30 4.17
CA PHE A 112 1.21 16.55 2.88
C PHE A 112 2.53 15.79 2.73
N THR A 113 3.40 15.89 3.74
CA THR A 113 4.69 15.18 3.76
C THR A 113 4.47 13.67 3.76
N ALA A 114 3.51 13.18 4.54
CA ALA A 114 3.16 11.76 4.57
C ALA A 114 2.72 11.26 3.20
N LEU A 115 1.88 12.02 2.47
CA LEU A 115 1.48 11.69 1.10
C LEU A 115 2.66 11.71 0.12
N CYS A 116 3.53 12.72 0.20
CA CYS A 116 4.73 12.84 -0.62
C CYS A 116 5.74 11.71 -0.39
N VAL A 117 5.73 11.08 0.78
CA VAL A 117 6.57 9.90 1.09
C VAL A 117 5.85 8.61 0.71
N PHE A 118 4.58 8.46 1.10
CA PHE A 118 3.82 7.23 0.92
C PHE A 118 3.57 6.91 -0.55
N LEU A 119 3.01 7.86 -1.30
CA LEU A 119 2.52 7.59 -2.65
C LEU A 119 3.68 7.27 -3.62
N PRO A 120 4.74 8.09 -3.72
CA PRO A 120 5.88 7.76 -4.58
C PRO A 120 6.66 6.54 -4.06
N GLY A 121 6.70 6.34 -2.74
CA GLY A 121 7.34 5.18 -2.12
C GLY A 121 6.67 3.88 -2.56
N ILE A 122 5.33 3.82 -2.51
CA ILE A 122 4.58 2.63 -2.95
C ILE A 122 4.59 2.43 -4.45
N ILE A 123 4.52 3.50 -5.24
CA ILE A 123 4.72 3.43 -6.69
C ILE A 123 6.13 2.86 -6.98
N GLY A 124 7.15 3.31 -6.25
CA GLY A 124 8.50 2.76 -6.35
C GLY A 124 8.54 1.28 -6.01
N VAL A 125 7.95 0.86 -4.89
CA VAL A 125 7.91 -0.54 -4.44
C VAL A 125 7.24 -1.44 -5.48
N THR A 126 6.10 -1.03 -6.03
CA THR A 126 5.38 -1.83 -7.04
C THR A 126 6.21 -1.98 -8.32
N ILE A 127 6.85 -0.90 -8.78
CA ILE A 127 7.79 -0.94 -9.91
C ILE A 127 9.00 -1.84 -9.60
N GLY A 128 9.52 -1.80 -8.38
CA GLY A 128 10.62 -2.63 -7.92
C GLY A 128 10.30 -4.12 -7.97
N ARG A 129 9.14 -4.51 -7.41
CA ARG A 129 8.62 -5.89 -7.47
C ARG A 129 8.38 -6.34 -8.91
N TRP A 130 7.71 -5.52 -9.71
CA TRP A 130 7.42 -5.82 -11.12
C TRP A 130 8.68 -6.08 -11.95
N ARG A 131 9.76 -5.31 -11.74
CA ARG A 131 11.04 -5.53 -12.44
C ARG A 131 11.69 -6.87 -12.10
N VAL A 132 11.58 -7.35 -10.86
CA VAL A 132 12.12 -8.66 -10.47
C VAL A 132 11.25 -9.78 -11.03
N ASP A 133 9.93 -9.64 -10.95
CA ASP A 133 8.98 -10.65 -11.44
C ASP A 133 9.12 -10.87 -12.96
N ARG A 134 9.50 -9.83 -13.71
CA ARG A 134 9.77 -9.91 -15.15
C ARG A 134 11.13 -10.52 -15.49
N ASN A 135 12.10 -10.46 -14.59
CA ASN A 135 13.44 -11.00 -14.79
C ASN A 135 13.92 -11.71 -13.52
N PRO A 136 13.31 -12.87 -13.20
CA PRO A 136 13.59 -13.56 -11.95
C PRO A 136 15.06 -13.99 -11.91
N PRO A 137 15.76 -13.80 -10.77
CA PRO A 137 17.12 -14.26 -10.64
C PRO A 137 17.19 -15.79 -10.83
N PRO A 138 18.28 -16.32 -11.40
CA PRO A 138 18.46 -17.76 -11.58
C PRO A 138 18.25 -18.47 -10.24
N ARG A 139 17.32 -19.44 -10.21
CA ARG A 139 17.07 -20.26 -9.01
C ARG A 139 18.34 -21.03 -8.69
N ARG A 140 18.76 -21.02 -7.42
CA ARG A 140 19.86 -21.87 -6.98
C ARG A 140 19.39 -23.32 -6.99
N PRO A 141 20.15 -24.26 -7.59
CA PRO A 141 19.78 -25.68 -7.57
C PRO A 141 19.78 -26.18 -6.11
N GLY A 142 18.66 -26.77 -5.67
CA GLY A 142 18.49 -27.34 -4.33
C GLY A 142 17.23 -26.92 -3.56
N THR A 143 16.50 -25.88 -3.99
CA THR A 143 15.22 -25.47 -3.36
C THR A 143 13.99 -26.21 -3.88
N ASP A 144 14.16 -27.11 -4.86
CA ASP A 144 13.06 -27.86 -5.47
C ASP A 144 12.71 -29.15 -4.69
N GLU A 145 13.64 -29.68 -3.89
CA GLU A 145 13.40 -30.90 -3.09
C GLU A 145 12.36 -30.68 -1.99
N GLU A 146 12.38 -29.52 -1.31
CA GLU A 146 11.42 -29.18 -0.25
C GLU A 146 10.00 -28.89 -0.79
N ARG A 147 9.87 -28.61 -2.09
CA ARG A 147 8.57 -28.39 -2.76
C ARG A 147 8.02 -29.66 -3.42
N ALA A 148 8.88 -30.61 -3.79
CA ALA A 148 8.46 -31.93 -4.27
C ALA A 148 7.62 -32.67 -3.21
N ASP A 149 7.99 -32.55 -1.94
CA ASP A 149 7.23 -33.16 -0.83
C ASP A 149 5.83 -32.53 -0.61
N THR A 150 5.58 -31.33 -1.14
CA THR A 150 4.27 -30.65 -1.01
C THR A 150 3.46 -30.66 -2.32
N ASP A 151 4.09 -30.93 -3.46
CA ASP A 151 3.41 -31.03 -4.75
C ASP A 151 2.85 -32.46 -4.94
N VAL A 152 1.56 -32.61 -4.67
CA VAL A 152 0.77 -33.84 -4.83
C VAL A 152 0.93 -34.45 -6.23
N PHE A 153 1.17 -33.64 -7.26
CA PHE A 153 1.36 -34.14 -8.64
C PHE A 153 2.79 -34.60 -8.94
N SER A 154 3.75 -34.30 -8.07
CA SER A 154 5.10 -34.83 -8.13
C SER A 154 5.21 -36.15 -7.35
N ALA A 155 4.52 -36.27 -6.22
CA ALA A 155 4.38 -37.52 -5.47
C ALA A 155 3.76 -38.65 -6.32
N VAL A 156 2.74 -38.34 -7.14
CA VAL A 156 2.13 -39.32 -8.07
C VAL A 156 3.08 -39.70 -9.22
N ARG A 157 3.95 -38.80 -9.67
CA ARG A 157 4.94 -39.11 -10.73
C ARG A 157 6.14 -39.90 -10.21
N ALA A 158 6.47 -39.78 -8.93
CA ALA A 158 7.53 -40.57 -8.31
C ALA A 158 7.16 -42.07 -8.24
N ASP A 159 5.87 -42.39 -8.14
CA ASP A 159 5.35 -43.77 -8.16
C ASP A 159 5.26 -44.39 -9.57
N ASP A 160 5.46 -43.59 -10.64
CA ASP A 160 5.37 -44.05 -12.04
C ASP A 160 6.74 -44.39 -12.68
N ALA A 161 7.82 -44.47 -11.88
CA ALA A 161 9.14 -44.86 -12.37
C ALA A 161 9.27 -46.39 -12.53
N PRO A 162 9.41 -46.95 -13.75
CA PRO A 162 9.40 -48.39 -13.97
C PRO A 162 10.83 -48.94 -13.87
N THR A 163 11.43 -49.00 -12.68
CA THR A 163 12.65 -49.80 -12.47
C THR A 163 12.84 -50.17 -11.01
N GLY A 164 12.64 -51.45 -10.66
CA GLY A 164 13.11 -52.02 -9.39
C GLY A 164 12.24 -53.13 -8.83
N GLU A 165 12.52 -54.36 -9.26
CA GLU A 165 12.35 -55.64 -8.53
C GLU A 165 11.10 -55.83 -7.64
N ILE A 166 10.16 -56.64 -8.15
CA ILE A 166 9.05 -57.22 -7.38
C ILE A 166 9.62 -58.24 -6.37
N PRO A 167 9.51 -58.05 -5.04
CA PRO A 167 9.58 -59.17 -4.12
C PRO A 167 8.23 -59.88 -4.18
N ALA A 168 8.22 -61.08 -4.77
CA ALA A 168 7.10 -62.00 -4.64
C ALA A 168 6.96 -62.43 -3.17
N ALA A 169 6.16 -61.70 -2.39
CA ALA A 169 5.75 -62.09 -1.05
C ALA A 169 4.32 -61.64 -0.79
N GLY A 170 3.38 -62.57 -0.92
CA GLY A 170 2.09 -62.55 -0.24
C GLY A 170 1.11 -61.46 -0.68
N ALA A 171 0.42 -61.68 -1.80
CA ALA A 171 -0.88 -61.06 -2.02
C ALA A 171 -1.86 -61.55 -0.94
N GLN A 172 -1.97 -60.81 0.17
CA GLN A 172 -3.21 -60.73 0.93
C GLN A 172 -3.85 -59.40 0.57
N THR A 173 -4.74 -59.46 -0.42
CA THR A 173 -5.79 -58.46 -0.59
C THR A 173 -6.66 -58.52 0.66
N GLU A 174 -6.32 -57.75 1.69
CA GLU A 174 -7.28 -57.44 2.73
C GLU A 174 -8.27 -56.45 2.10
N GLU A 175 -9.42 -56.99 1.71
CA GLU A 175 -10.58 -56.23 1.29
C GLU A 175 -10.96 -55.30 2.44
N ARG A 176 -10.44 -54.07 2.40
CA ARG A 176 -10.79 -53.04 3.36
C ARG A 176 -12.22 -52.61 3.03
N THR A 177 -13.19 -53.32 3.57
CA THR A 177 -14.60 -52.96 3.53
C THR A 177 -14.77 -51.63 4.26
N SER A 178 -14.62 -50.53 3.55
CA SER A 178 -15.03 -49.23 4.04
C SER A 178 -16.54 -49.27 4.24
N ALA A 179 -16.98 -49.14 5.49
CA ALA A 179 -18.39 -48.93 5.81
C ALA A 179 -18.83 -47.62 5.15
N VAL A 180 -19.52 -47.73 4.02
CA VAL A 180 -20.24 -46.61 3.43
C VAL A 180 -21.38 -46.29 4.39
N ALA A 181 -21.29 -45.15 5.07
CA ALA A 181 -22.41 -44.62 5.82
C ALA A 181 -23.50 -44.23 4.81
N THR A 182 -24.46 -45.13 4.61
CA THR A 182 -25.75 -44.80 4.02
C THR A 182 -26.44 -43.80 4.94
N ALA A 183 -26.40 -42.51 4.58
CA ALA A 183 -27.35 -41.55 5.12
C ALA A 183 -28.73 -41.90 4.54
N GLU A 184 -29.53 -42.63 5.32
CA GLU A 184 -30.95 -42.80 5.05
C GLU A 184 -31.60 -41.41 4.96
N ARG A 185 -32.19 -41.13 3.80
CA ARG A 185 -33.01 -39.94 3.57
C ARG A 185 -34.40 -40.21 4.15
N GLU A 186 -34.61 -39.86 5.41
CA GLU A 186 -35.94 -39.74 6.00
C GLU A 186 -36.16 -38.32 6.55
N GLY A 187 -37.00 -37.56 5.83
CA GLY A 187 -37.40 -36.21 6.21
C GLY A 187 -38.13 -35.52 5.05
N PRO A 188 -39.38 -35.07 5.20
CA PRO A 188 -40.12 -34.40 4.14
C PRO A 188 -39.40 -33.13 3.69
N THR A 189 -39.37 -32.89 2.37
CA THR A 189 -38.98 -31.62 1.77
C THR A 189 -39.82 -30.50 2.38
N GLU A 190 -39.24 -29.71 3.30
CA GLU A 190 -39.81 -28.43 3.67
C GLU A 190 -39.46 -27.44 2.55
N THR A 191 -40.43 -27.19 1.70
CA THR A 191 -40.39 -26.10 0.73
C THR A 191 -40.39 -24.79 1.51
N MET A 192 -39.23 -24.16 1.68
CA MET A 192 -39.18 -22.78 2.12
C MET A 192 -39.84 -21.90 1.05
N PRO A 193 -40.90 -21.13 1.37
CA PRO A 193 -41.43 -20.15 0.45
C PRO A 193 -40.35 -19.08 0.20
N THR A 194 -40.08 -18.83 -1.08
CA THR A 194 -39.37 -17.64 -1.54
C THR A 194 -40.22 -16.42 -1.19
N GLU A 195 -39.97 -15.80 -0.05
CA GLU A 195 -40.35 -14.39 0.13
C GLU A 195 -39.28 -13.54 -0.55
N GLU A 196 -39.59 -13.06 -1.75
CA GLU A 196 -38.94 -11.89 -2.32
C GLU A 196 -39.10 -10.74 -1.33
N SER A 197 -38.03 -10.43 -0.58
CA SER A 197 -37.97 -9.18 0.17
C SER A 197 -38.07 -8.03 -0.85
N PRO A 198 -39.08 -7.16 -0.76
CA PRO A 198 -39.21 -6.02 -1.66
C PRO A 198 -37.99 -5.11 -1.52
N THR A 199 -37.40 -4.78 -2.66
CA THR A 199 -36.52 -3.64 -2.90
C THR A 199 -36.78 -2.52 -1.91
N GLU A 200 -35.81 -2.24 -1.05
CA GLU A 200 -35.82 -1.05 -0.20
C GLU A 200 -35.73 0.18 -1.12
N THR A 201 -36.89 0.76 -1.43
CA THR A 201 -36.99 2.05 -2.09
C THR A 201 -36.51 3.10 -1.11
N ILE A 202 -35.36 3.71 -1.40
CA ILE A 202 -34.89 4.90 -0.71
C ILE A 202 -35.98 5.97 -0.85
N ALA A 203 -36.70 6.21 0.24
CA ALA A 203 -37.62 7.34 0.32
C ALA A 203 -36.80 8.62 0.23
N LYS A 204 -37.07 9.43 -0.79
CA LYS A 204 -36.56 10.80 -0.87
C LYS A 204 -37.22 11.59 0.26
N THR A 205 -36.51 11.79 1.37
CA THR A 205 -36.91 12.74 2.41
C THR A 205 -37.09 14.11 1.75
N GLU A 206 -38.29 14.67 1.81
CA GLU A 206 -38.66 15.98 1.26
C GLU A 206 -38.13 17.18 2.08
N ASP A 207 -37.07 17.00 2.86
CA ASP A 207 -36.40 18.08 3.60
C ASP A 207 -34.98 18.27 3.10
N ASP A 208 -34.88 18.73 1.86
CA ASP A 208 -33.67 19.36 1.34
C ASP A 208 -33.72 20.84 1.78
N PRO A 209 -32.79 21.36 2.59
CA PRO A 209 -32.78 22.78 2.94
C PRO A 209 -32.60 23.59 1.66
N LYS A 210 -33.64 24.35 1.29
CA LYS A 210 -33.65 25.28 0.16
C LYS A 210 -32.33 26.04 0.08
N THR A 211 -31.62 25.80 -1.01
CA THR A 211 -30.49 26.61 -1.48
C THR A 211 -30.88 28.09 -1.38
N GLU A 212 -30.16 28.85 -0.55
CA GLU A 212 -30.28 30.30 -0.53
C GLU A 212 -29.96 30.83 -1.93
N VAL A 213 -30.98 31.37 -2.57
CA VAL A 213 -30.87 32.08 -3.84
C VAL A 213 -30.09 33.36 -3.56
N ILE A 214 -28.85 33.44 -4.03
CA ILE A 214 -28.08 34.69 -4.05
C ILE A 214 -28.83 35.67 -4.96
N PRO A 215 -29.36 36.81 -4.47
CA PRO A 215 -29.98 37.80 -5.32
C PRO A 215 -28.91 38.45 -6.19
N SER A 216 -28.99 38.21 -7.50
CA SER A 216 -28.22 38.96 -8.50
C SER A 216 -28.97 40.27 -8.77
N ALA A 217 -28.65 41.32 -8.01
CA ALA A 217 -29.00 42.69 -8.36
C ALA A 217 -28.19 43.69 -7.53
N ARG A 218 -27.14 44.25 -8.13
CA ARG A 218 -26.73 45.62 -7.83
C ARG A 218 -26.52 46.33 -9.16
N GLU A 219 -27.58 46.99 -9.61
CA GLU A 219 -27.51 48.02 -10.63
C GLU A 219 -26.59 49.15 -10.16
N GLU A 220 -25.74 49.60 -11.06
CA GLU A 220 -24.86 50.75 -10.89
C GLU A 220 -25.67 52.05 -10.77
N PRO A 221 -25.31 52.98 -9.86
CA PRO A 221 -25.90 54.30 -9.88
C PRO A 221 -25.32 55.11 -11.06
N LYS A 222 -26.21 55.51 -11.96
CA LYS A 222 -26.01 56.47 -13.03
C LYS A 222 -25.51 57.80 -12.43
N LYS A 223 -24.37 58.30 -12.92
CA LYS A 223 -23.88 59.66 -12.65
C LYS A 223 -24.76 60.66 -13.39
N ASP A 224 -25.28 61.64 -12.66
CA ASP A 224 -25.63 62.96 -13.19
C ASP A 224 -24.38 63.87 -13.20
#